data_AF-A0A0C9W0C9-F1
#
_entry.id   AF-A0A0C9W0C9-F1
#
_cell.length_a   1.000
_cell.length_b   1.000
_cell.length_c   1.000
_cell.angle_alpha   90.00
_cell.angle_beta   90.00
_cell.angle_gamma   90.00
#
_symmetry.space_group_name_H-M   'P 1'
#
loop_
_entity.id
_entity.type
_entity.pdbx_description
1 polymer ?
#
loop_
_entity_poly.entity_id
_entity_poly.type
_entity_poly.pdbx_seq_one_letter_code
_entity_poly.pdbx_strand_id
1 'polypeptide(L)'
;MPSLPCPSTRLYAASNFSRFFKNKTSPRRVGRRFYSSAPPASPNPTPKYTGANRIQEQFSADALRAFRNLGKILAWTGYGAIITGLITVIGFEGGHMWIERQMRIQTDEDAKRWGWEPEGWTGGEKGGTSSSLGLFGRHAVRAAWFALHYSTPAGSSAAISYASDGTTPGALNLTNRDLQNALVYLQNTLSRLRMEDGKLRPDKVTLDLLERHASVLERIGTRAALVRAMEDYVLIHEGRDKEPLAQAQIAVKLGNLSERLGDGDAALAWWIRGIKLIEDKPNKQPQAGAPDGSGLSTVPPAVTGLASKLRKGIQSAYSDTSPEALTEIPIRPPSSPLAQRTLVAALLGLSAYYSRRGELLQAKYIEERAIALIDVMVPTGTDISQSPGETLHRLYLLHRKSVLFIHHAEVTYSLRASSRGRTSSDSLTDLMTATSLSERIAQVLTGKSSGIPESSSYLSQKPVTASPRDLVRPPAAKGDLTSNFEQSAALRPTAKGILRDAKLTAAEAWDLSGVLYRDDKDGKEKSAECFARALGWAGEPGLSGQDGMSLTGWEGLWKRYVEARERVGPPKQS
;
A
#
# COMPACT_ATOMS: atom_id res chain seq x y z
N MET A 1 -27.42 26.38 10.38
CA MET A 1 -27.04 26.29 8.95
C MET A 1 -27.07 24.82 8.55
N PRO A 2 -27.88 24.40 7.57
CA PRO A 2 -27.98 22.99 7.22
C PRO A 2 -26.83 22.56 6.31
N SER A 3 -26.21 21.46 6.69
CA SER A 3 -25.17 20.71 5.98
C SER A 3 -25.68 20.14 4.66
N LEU A 4 -24.96 20.44 3.57
CA LEU A 4 -25.15 19.82 2.26
C LEU A 4 -24.69 18.34 2.27
N PRO A 5 -25.42 17.42 1.61
CA PRO A 5 -25.01 16.03 1.51
C PRO A 5 -23.96 15.82 0.39
N CYS A 6 -22.96 14.98 0.68
CA CYS A 6 -21.99 14.48 -0.31
C CYS A 6 -22.68 13.62 -1.39
N PRO A 7 -22.33 13.76 -2.68
CA PRO A 7 -22.84 12.87 -3.72
C PRO A 7 -22.02 11.59 -3.79
N SER A 8 -22.68 10.46 -3.55
CA SER A 8 -22.20 9.12 -3.90
C SER A 8 -22.04 9.01 -5.41
N THR A 9 -20.81 8.88 -5.91
CA THR A 9 -20.54 8.68 -7.33
C THR A 9 -20.72 7.21 -7.68
N ARG A 10 -21.94 6.82 -8.08
CA ARG A 10 -22.17 5.60 -8.87
C ARG A 10 -21.73 5.89 -10.30
N LEU A 11 -20.67 5.23 -10.75
CA LEU A 11 -20.28 5.18 -12.16
C LEU A 11 -21.36 4.43 -12.95
N TYR A 12 -22.24 5.19 -13.61
CA TYR A 12 -23.08 4.68 -14.69
C TYR A 12 -22.23 4.55 -15.96
N ALA A 13 -22.35 3.39 -16.59
CA ALA A 13 -21.79 3.08 -17.90
C ALA A 13 -22.14 4.17 -18.93
N ALA A 14 -21.12 4.71 -19.58
CA ALA A 14 -21.26 5.61 -20.71
C ALA A 14 -21.64 4.83 -21.97
N SER A 15 -22.95 4.61 -22.15
CA SER A 15 -23.56 4.38 -23.46
C SER A 15 -24.76 5.31 -23.59
N ASN A 16 -24.77 6.13 -24.66
CA ASN A 16 -25.82 7.08 -25.10
C ASN A 16 -25.45 8.58 -25.01
N PHE A 17 -24.37 8.98 -25.70
CA PHE A 17 -24.20 10.36 -26.15
C PHE A 17 -24.91 10.55 -27.50
N SER A 18 -26.26 10.52 -27.51
CA SER A 18 -27.07 10.80 -28.71
C SER A 18 -28.46 11.39 -28.41
N ARG A 19 -28.72 11.94 -27.20
CA ARG A 19 -30.06 12.46 -26.86
C ARG A 19 -30.04 13.73 -26.02
N PHE A 20 -29.29 14.75 -26.43
CA PHE A 20 -29.38 16.10 -25.86
C PHE A 20 -29.50 17.19 -26.93
N PHE A 21 -30.49 17.04 -27.82
CA PHE A 21 -31.15 18.15 -28.53
C PHE A 21 -32.65 17.83 -28.66
N LYS A 22 -33.37 17.92 -27.53
CA LYS A 22 -34.84 18.02 -27.41
C LYS A 22 -35.06 19.02 -26.28
N ASN A 23 -35.86 20.07 -26.31
CA ASN A 23 -36.76 20.63 -27.29
C ASN A 23 -36.68 22.14 -27.04
N LYS A 24 -36.14 22.93 -27.97
CA LYS A 24 -36.59 24.32 -28.04
C LYS A 24 -37.95 24.25 -28.72
N THR A 25 -38.98 24.50 -27.93
CA THR A 25 -40.34 24.79 -28.35
C THR A 25 -40.31 25.65 -29.62
N SER A 26 -40.65 25.03 -30.74
CA SER A 26 -40.95 25.74 -31.98
C SER A 26 -42.03 26.79 -31.66
N PRO A 27 -41.84 28.08 -32.00
CA PRO A 27 -42.96 29.00 -31.98
C PRO A 27 -44.02 28.44 -32.95
N ARG A 28 -45.23 28.26 -32.41
CA ARG A 28 -46.47 27.99 -33.13
C ARG A 28 -46.48 28.82 -34.41
N ARG A 29 -46.30 28.18 -35.57
CA ARG A 29 -46.57 28.81 -36.86
C ARG A 29 -48.06 29.11 -36.89
N VAL A 30 -48.41 30.35 -36.56
CA VAL A 30 -49.68 30.93 -36.95
C VAL A 30 -49.73 30.84 -38.47
N GLY A 31 -50.71 30.10 -38.99
CA GLY A 31 -51.00 30.04 -40.41
C GLY A 31 -51.38 31.43 -40.91
N ARG A 32 -50.40 32.18 -41.42
CA ARG A 32 -50.68 33.32 -42.31
C ARG A 32 -51.23 32.74 -43.61
N ARG A 33 -52.57 32.74 -43.72
CA ARG A 33 -53.24 32.82 -45.03
C ARG A 33 -52.69 34.05 -45.74
N PHE A 34 -51.81 33.84 -46.71
CA PHE A 34 -51.55 34.86 -47.71
C PHE A 34 -52.79 34.93 -48.60
N TYR A 35 -53.61 35.96 -48.40
CA TYR A 35 -54.52 36.42 -49.43
C TYR A 35 -53.66 36.90 -50.60
N SER A 36 -53.61 36.07 -51.65
CA SER A 36 -53.08 36.45 -52.96
C SER A 36 -54.09 37.38 -53.62
N SER A 37 -53.93 38.67 -53.38
CA SER A 37 -54.53 39.73 -54.18
C SER A 37 -53.40 40.62 -54.72
N ALA A 38 -52.54 40.02 -55.55
CA ALA A 38 -51.66 40.76 -56.44
C ALA A 38 -52.15 40.54 -57.88
N PRO A 39 -52.37 41.62 -58.66
CA PRO A 39 -52.79 41.52 -60.05
C PRO A 39 -51.74 40.77 -60.89
N PRO A 40 -52.11 40.12 -62.01
CA PRO A 40 -51.19 39.43 -62.89
C PRO A 40 -50.13 40.42 -63.36
N ALA A 41 -48.91 40.30 -62.83
CA ALA A 41 -47.78 41.07 -63.30
C ALA A 41 -47.56 40.71 -64.77
N SER A 42 -47.52 41.76 -65.59
CA SER A 42 -47.15 41.76 -67.01
C SER A 42 -46.08 40.71 -67.35
N PRO A 43 -46.18 40.02 -68.50
CA PRO A 43 -45.16 39.09 -68.96
C PRO A 43 -43.84 39.86 -69.10
N ASN A 44 -42.96 39.69 -68.11
CA ASN A 44 -41.61 40.23 -68.20
C ASN A 44 -40.98 39.69 -69.50
N PRO A 45 -40.44 40.58 -70.35
CA PRO A 45 -39.82 40.16 -71.59
C PRO A 45 -38.76 39.11 -71.27
N THR A 46 -38.89 37.95 -71.90
CA THR A 46 -37.87 36.91 -71.88
C THR A 46 -36.53 37.59 -72.18
N PRO A 47 -35.59 37.63 -71.22
CA PRO A 47 -34.30 38.23 -71.47
C PRO A 47 -33.67 37.44 -72.61
N LYS A 48 -33.39 38.11 -73.74
CA LYS A 48 -32.64 37.51 -74.84
C LYS A 48 -31.26 37.14 -74.31
N TYR A 49 -31.07 35.86 -74.01
CA TYR A 49 -29.81 35.30 -73.56
C TYR A 49 -28.82 35.28 -74.72
N THR A 50 -27.75 36.07 -74.61
CA THR A 50 -26.44 35.68 -75.14
C THR A 50 -25.84 34.67 -74.16
N GLY A 51 -26.18 33.39 -74.34
CA GLY A 51 -26.01 32.31 -73.36
C GLY A 51 -24.59 31.97 -72.91
N ALA A 52 -23.55 32.54 -73.52
CA ALA A 52 -22.16 32.18 -73.20
C ALA A 52 -21.58 32.98 -72.01
N ASN A 53 -21.80 34.30 -71.93
CA ASN A 53 -21.13 35.15 -70.93
C ASN A 53 -21.71 34.98 -69.51
N ARG A 54 -23.02 34.69 -69.40
CA ARG A 54 -23.69 34.52 -68.10
C ARG A 54 -23.26 33.26 -67.36
N ILE A 55 -22.91 32.20 -68.10
CA ILE A 55 -22.38 30.95 -67.53
C ILE A 55 -21.00 31.20 -66.93
N GLN A 56 -20.14 31.94 -67.64
CA GLN A 56 -18.79 32.28 -67.18
C GLN A 56 -18.78 33.19 -65.94
N GLU A 57 -19.67 34.19 -65.88
CA GLU A 57 -19.85 35.04 -64.71
C GLU A 57 -20.34 34.23 -63.50
N GLN A 58 -21.29 33.31 -63.69
CA GLN A 58 -21.77 32.44 -62.61
C GLN A 58 -20.66 31.54 -62.05
N PHE A 59 -19.85 30.92 -62.92
CA PHE A 59 -18.74 30.09 -62.47
C PHE A 59 -17.69 30.87 -61.67
N SER A 60 -17.33 32.07 -62.10
CA SER A 60 -16.36 32.90 -61.38
C SER A 60 -16.89 33.38 -60.02
N ALA A 61 -18.16 33.77 -59.95
CA ALA A 61 -18.81 34.18 -58.72
C ALA A 61 -18.94 33.01 -57.72
N ASP A 62 -19.26 31.81 -58.21
CA ASP A 62 -19.36 30.62 -57.38
C ASP A 62 -17.99 30.11 -56.93
N ALA A 63 -16.96 30.20 -57.76
CA ALA A 63 -15.57 29.91 -57.37
C ALA A 63 -15.09 30.87 -56.27
N LEU A 64 -15.31 32.19 -56.40
CA LEU A 64 -14.96 33.16 -55.37
C LEU A 64 -15.71 32.92 -54.05
N ARG A 65 -17.00 32.53 -54.12
CA ARG A 65 -17.76 32.12 -52.93
C ARG A 65 -17.17 30.86 -52.30
N ALA A 66 -16.77 29.87 -53.10
CA ALA A 66 -16.15 28.65 -52.63
C ALA A 66 -14.83 28.93 -51.91
N PHE A 67 -13.94 29.74 -52.49
CA PHE A 67 -12.68 30.14 -51.85
C PHE A 67 -12.91 30.93 -50.56
N ARG A 68 -13.88 31.86 -50.54
CA ARG A 68 -14.23 32.59 -49.31
C ARG A 68 -14.77 31.66 -48.23
N ASN A 69 -15.58 30.67 -48.60
CA ASN A 69 -16.11 29.68 -47.67
C ASN A 69 -15.01 28.75 -47.16
N LEU A 70 -14.08 28.32 -48.02
CA LEU A 70 -12.91 27.53 -47.64
C LEU A 70 -12.04 28.30 -46.64
N GLY A 71 -11.76 29.58 -46.90
CA GLY A 71 -11.03 30.45 -45.96
C GLY A 71 -11.70 30.54 -44.58
N LYS A 72 -13.05 30.62 -44.55
CA LYS A 72 -13.81 30.57 -43.29
C LYS A 72 -13.68 29.22 -42.59
N ILE A 73 -13.78 28.10 -43.33
CA ILE A 73 -13.65 26.76 -42.76
C ILE A 73 -12.24 26.57 -42.15
N LEU A 74 -11.19 26.99 -42.86
CA LEU A 74 -9.83 26.93 -42.36
C LEU A 74 -9.64 27.81 -41.11
N ALA A 75 -10.18 29.04 -41.11
CA ALA A 75 -10.15 29.90 -39.95
C ALA A 75 -10.87 29.28 -38.74
N TRP A 76 -12.09 28.77 -38.91
CA TRP A 76 -12.85 28.09 -37.85
C TRP A 76 -12.16 26.81 -37.36
N THR A 77 -11.52 26.06 -38.25
CA THR A 77 -10.72 24.88 -37.89
C THR A 77 -9.50 25.28 -37.07
N GLY A 78 -8.81 26.36 -37.46
CA GLY A 78 -7.70 26.94 -36.71
C GLY A 78 -8.12 27.37 -35.31
N TYR A 79 -9.23 28.11 -35.18
CA TYR A 79 -9.80 28.47 -33.88
C TYR A 79 -10.19 27.25 -33.05
N GLY A 80 -10.83 26.25 -33.67
CA GLY A 80 -11.19 25.00 -33.00
C GLY A 80 -9.98 24.25 -32.46
N ALA A 81 -8.89 24.17 -33.22
CA ALA A 81 -7.65 23.53 -32.81
C ALA A 81 -6.99 24.26 -31.62
N ILE A 82 -6.93 25.60 -31.67
CA ILE A 82 -6.37 26.41 -30.58
C ILE A 82 -7.18 26.24 -29.29
N ILE A 83 -8.51 26.34 -29.37
CA ILE A 83 -9.40 26.17 -28.22
C ILE A 83 -9.26 24.77 -27.61
N THR A 84 -9.23 23.74 -28.46
CA THR A 84 -9.06 22.35 -28.02
C THR A 84 -7.70 22.13 -27.36
N GLY A 85 -6.63 22.70 -27.94
CA GLY A 85 -5.29 22.66 -27.35
C GLY A 85 -5.26 23.33 -25.97
N LEU A 86 -5.86 24.51 -25.83
CA LEU A 86 -5.92 25.23 -24.56
C LEU A 86 -6.70 24.46 -23.49
N ILE A 87 -7.88 23.91 -23.83
CA ILE A 87 -8.68 23.08 -22.91
C ILE A 87 -7.87 21.86 -22.46
N THR A 88 -7.13 21.23 -23.38
CA THR A 88 -6.30 20.06 -23.08
C THR A 88 -5.19 20.40 -22.09
N VAL A 89 -4.48 21.52 -22.30
CA VAL A 89 -3.41 21.98 -21.39
C VAL A 89 -3.99 22.34 -20.01
N ILE A 90 -5.13 23.05 -19.96
CA ILE A 90 -5.79 23.39 -18.70
C ILE A 90 -6.24 22.12 -17.96
N GLY A 91 -6.82 21.15 -18.66
CA GLY A 91 -7.22 19.88 -18.08
C GLY A 91 -6.04 19.08 -17.54
N PHE A 92 -4.94 19.04 -18.30
CA PHE A 92 -3.70 18.36 -17.91
C PHE A 92 -3.09 18.97 -16.64
N GLU A 93 -2.87 20.28 -16.61
CA GLU A 93 -2.32 20.96 -15.44
C GLU A 93 -3.30 20.95 -14.25
N GLY A 94 -4.59 21.07 -14.51
CA GLY A 94 -5.64 20.96 -13.51
C GLY A 94 -5.63 19.59 -12.81
N GLY A 95 -5.45 18.51 -13.57
CA GLY A 95 -5.29 17.16 -13.02
C GLY A 95 -4.08 17.04 -12.12
N HIS A 96 -2.94 17.60 -12.54
CA HIS A 96 -1.72 17.59 -11.72
C HIS A 96 -1.82 18.48 -10.46
N MET A 97 -2.49 19.63 -10.53
CA MET A 97 -2.75 20.46 -9.34
C MET A 97 -3.72 19.78 -8.37
N TRP A 98 -4.68 19.03 -8.88
CA TRP A 98 -5.54 18.19 -8.04
C TRP A 98 -4.73 17.09 -7.34
N ILE A 99 -3.85 16.38 -8.05
CA ILE A 99 -2.94 15.38 -7.44
C ILE A 99 -2.04 16.03 -6.40
N GLU A 100 -1.42 17.19 -6.71
CA GLU A 100 -0.60 17.94 -5.76
C GLU A 100 -1.36 18.20 -4.45
N ARG A 101 -2.64 18.56 -4.55
CA ARG A 101 -3.51 18.76 -3.39
C ARG A 101 -3.78 17.47 -2.62
N GLN A 102 -3.94 16.33 -3.29
CA GLN A 102 -4.09 15.02 -2.63
C GLN A 102 -2.80 14.56 -1.95
N MET A 103 -1.64 14.89 -2.53
CA MET A 103 -0.32 14.59 -1.97
C MET A 103 0.08 15.50 -0.81
N ARG A 104 -0.66 16.59 -0.56
CA ARG A 104 -0.39 17.44 0.61
C ARG A 104 -0.71 16.65 1.85
N ILE A 105 0.24 16.68 2.77
CA ILE A 105 0.09 16.10 4.09
C ILE A 105 -1.03 16.88 4.76
N GLN A 106 -2.14 16.20 5.04
CA GLN A 106 -3.03 16.69 6.08
C GLN A 106 -2.27 16.52 7.38
N THR A 107 -1.87 17.64 7.98
CA THR A 107 -1.16 17.67 9.26
C THR A 107 -2.12 17.21 10.35
N ASP A 108 -2.21 15.90 10.51
CA ASP A 108 -2.81 15.27 11.66
C ASP A 108 -1.74 15.30 12.77
N GLU A 109 -1.85 16.30 13.65
CA GLU A 109 -0.92 16.49 14.77
C GLU A 109 -0.85 15.25 15.66
N ASP A 110 -1.96 14.50 15.76
CA ASP A 110 -2.00 13.25 16.50
C ASP A 110 -1.19 12.17 15.78
N ALA A 111 -1.37 12.01 14.46
CA ALA A 111 -0.54 11.10 13.66
C ALA A 111 0.95 11.43 13.80
N LYS A 112 1.33 12.71 13.69
CA LYS A 112 2.71 13.18 13.84
C LYS A 112 3.26 12.88 15.24
N ARG A 113 2.50 13.16 16.30
CA ARG A 113 2.87 12.87 17.70
C ARG A 113 3.23 11.40 17.91
N TRP A 114 2.49 10.51 17.26
CA TRP A 114 2.69 9.06 17.35
C TRP A 114 3.65 8.49 16.30
N GLY A 115 4.34 9.37 15.54
CA GLY A 115 5.31 8.99 14.50
C GLY A 115 4.66 8.28 13.31
N TRP A 116 3.38 8.48 13.09
CA TRP A 116 2.70 8.09 11.86
C TRP A 116 2.98 9.17 10.84
N GLU A 117 4.15 9.05 10.22
CA GLU A 117 4.50 9.95 9.14
C GLU A 117 3.62 9.61 7.94
N PRO A 118 2.83 10.58 7.43
CA PRO A 118 2.15 10.40 6.18
C PRO A 118 3.18 10.13 5.09
N GLU A 119 2.75 9.55 3.98
CA GLU A 119 3.65 9.33 2.86
C GLU A 119 4.26 10.67 2.37
N GLY A 120 5.46 11.01 2.87
CA GLY A 120 6.25 12.15 2.43
C GLY A 120 6.80 11.87 1.03
N TRP A 121 6.40 12.68 0.06
CA TRP A 121 6.92 12.57 -1.30
C TRP A 121 8.17 13.41 -1.48
N THR A 122 8.06 14.69 -1.84
CA THR A 122 9.26 15.55 -1.93
C THR A 122 9.06 16.95 -1.38
N GLY A 123 7.82 17.37 -1.10
CA GLY A 123 7.51 18.71 -0.60
C GLY A 123 7.83 18.94 0.89
N GLY A 124 8.54 18.02 1.54
CA GLY A 124 8.88 18.12 2.97
C GLY A 124 7.64 18.12 3.87
N GLU A 125 7.67 18.91 4.94
CA GLU A 125 6.62 18.93 5.98
C GLU A 125 5.24 19.34 5.46
N LYS A 126 5.18 20.14 4.38
CA LYS A 126 3.91 20.58 3.77
C LYS A 126 3.29 19.52 2.86
N GLY A 127 4.02 18.42 2.60
CA GLY A 127 3.68 17.42 1.59
C GLY A 127 3.72 17.97 0.16
N GLY A 128 3.18 17.20 -0.78
CA GLY A 128 3.23 17.53 -2.20
C GLY A 128 4.61 17.32 -2.82
N THR A 129 4.93 18.12 -3.84
CA THR A 129 6.18 18.01 -4.60
C THR A 129 7.09 19.22 -4.41
N SER A 130 8.41 18.99 -4.28
CA SER A 130 9.40 20.06 -4.14
C SER A 130 9.47 20.94 -5.39
N SER A 131 9.58 22.26 -5.22
CA SER A 131 9.82 23.20 -6.34
C SER A 131 11.19 23.01 -7.00
N SER A 132 12.16 22.47 -6.26
CA SER A 132 13.52 22.17 -6.76
C SER A 132 13.55 21.17 -7.92
N LEU A 133 12.53 20.33 -8.06
CA LEU A 133 12.40 19.35 -9.14
C LEU A 133 12.08 19.97 -10.51
N GLY A 134 11.75 21.27 -10.54
CA GLY A 134 11.21 21.93 -11.74
C GLY A 134 9.84 21.40 -12.15
N LEU A 135 9.28 21.93 -13.22
CA LEU A 135 7.93 21.58 -13.67
C LEU A 135 7.82 20.08 -14.01
N PHE A 136 8.74 19.59 -14.86
CA PHE A 136 8.73 18.20 -15.32
C PHE A 136 8.95 17.17 -14.22
N GLY A 137 9.88 17.41 -13.29
CA GLY A 137 10.12 16.49 -12.17
C GLY A 137 8.90 16.40 -11.26
N ARG A 138 8.22 17.53 -11.01
CA ARG A 138 6.95 17.53 -10.26
C ARG A 138 5.84 16.76 -10.99
N HIS A 139 5.70 16.94 -12.32
CA HIS A 139 4.73 16.17 -13.11
C HIS A 139 4.99 14.68 -13.06
N ALA A 140 6.25 14.26 -13.22
CA ALA A 140 6.64 12.85 -13.16
C ALA A 140 6.35 12.26 -11.77
N VAL A 141 6.73 12.94 -10.68
CA VAL A 141 6.45 12.47 -9.32
C VAL A 141 4.94 12.34 -9.04
N ARG A 142 4.12 13.29 -9.51
CA ARG A 142 2.65 13.20 -9.41
C ARG A 142 2.09 12.05 -10.24
N ALA A 143 2.63 11.81 -11.44
CA ALA A 143 2.23 10.69 -12.26
C ALA A 143 2.57 9.34 -11.60
N ALA A 144 3.73 9.26 -10.92
CA ALA A 144 4.09 8.11 -10.11
C ALA A 144 3.10 7.90 -8.96
N TRP A 145 2.77 8.97 -8.22
CA TRP A 145 1.77 8.91 -7.15
C TRP A 145 0.41 8.41 -7.66
N PHE A 146 -0.05 8.96 -8.79
CA PHE A 146 -1.32 8.59 -9.42
C PHE A 146 -1.34 7.12 -9.80
N ALA A 147 -0.27 6.61 -10.42
CA ALA A 147 -0.15 5.20 -10.75
C ALA A 147 -0.27 4.31 -9.49
N LEU A 148 0.36 4.68 -8.38
CA LEU A 148 0.31 3.89 -7.14
C LEU A 148 -1.04 3.88 -6.43
N HIS A 149 -1.86 4.92 -6.60
CA HIS A 149 -3.09 5.14 -5.80
C HIS A 149 -4.40 5.01 -6.58
N TYR A 150 -4.40 5.28 -7.88
CA TYR A 150 -5.62 5.35 -8.71
C TYR A 150 -5.67 4.30 -9.82
N SER A 151 -4.81 3.30 -9.75
CA SER A 151 -4.93 2.11 -10.59
C SER A 151 -6.32 1.47 -10.43
N THR A 152 -7.09 1.43 -11.51
CA THR A 152 -8.40 0.75 -11.51
C THR A 152 -8.19 -0.75 -11.24
N PRO A 153 -8.77 -1.31 -10.17
CA PRO A 153 -8.64 -2.74 -9.84
C PRO A 153 -9.28 -3.69 -10.87
N ALA A 154 -10.01 -3.15 -11.85
CA ALA A 154 -10.82 -3.90 -12.78
C ALA A 154 -10.44 -3.57 -14.22
N GLY A 155 -9.74 -4.50 -14.89
CA GLY A 155 -9.69 -4.56 -16.36
C GLY A 155 -8.36 -4.28 -17.05
N SER A 156 -7.28 -3.95 -16.32
CA SER A 156 -5.97 -3.77 -16.93
C SER A 156 -5.36 -5.11 -17.31
N SER A 157 -5.65 -5.55 -18.54
CA SER A 157 -4.90 -6.55 -19.30
C SER A 157 -3.44 -6.56 -18.84
N ALA A 158 -3.01 -7.66 -18.22
CA ALA A 158 -1.63 -7.83 -17.81
C ALA A 158 -0.74 -7.53 -19.02
N ALA A 159 -0.02 -6.41 -18.98
CA ALA A 159 0.99 -6.15 -19.98
C ALA A 159 2.07 -7.21 -19.75
N ILE A 160 2.14 -8.19 -20.66
CA ILE A 160 3.22 -9.18 -20.70
C ILE A 160 4.49 -8.39 -21.00
N SER A 161 5.23 -8.05 -19.95
CA SER A 161 6.55 -7.44 -20.12
C SER A 161 7.52 -8.59 -20.36
N TYR A 162 8.04 -8.68 -21.59
CA TYR A 162 9.12 -9.58 -21.96
C TYR A 162 10.41 -9.05 -21.33
N ALA A 163 10.65 -9.36 -20.05
CA ALA A 163 11.98 -9.21 -19.49
C ALA A 163 12.90 -10.18 -20.26
N SER A 164 13.82 -9.62 -21.06
CA SER A 164 14.72 -10.36 -21.94
C SER A 164 15.91 -11.03 -21.23
N ASP A 165 15.82 -11.26 -19.92
CA ASP A 165 16.82 -12.06 -19.21
C ASP A 165 16.40 -13.53 -19.31
N GLY A 166 16.87 -14.17 -20.39
CA GLY A 166 16.53 -15.52 -20.83
C GLY A 166 16.94 -16.67 -19.91
N THR A 167 16.89 -16.50 -18.59
CA THR A 167 17.39 -17.50 -17.63
C THR A 167 16.29 -18.29 -16.91
N THR A 168 15.01 -17.94 -17.08
CA THR A 168 13.90 -18.77 -16.57
C THR A 168 12.70 -18.73 -17.51
N PRO A 169 12.60 -19.67 -18.48
CA PRO A 169 11.41 -19.82 -19.29
C PRO A 169 10.27 -20.35 -18.40
N GLY A 170 9.29 -19.51 -18.07
CA GLY A 170 8.00 -19.97 -17.53
C GLY A 170 7.37 -19.12 -16.42
N ALA A 171 8.11 -18.24 -15.74
CA ALA A 171 7.52 -17.36 -14.73
C ALA A 171 7.07 -16.04 -15.36
N LEU A 172 5.84 -16.01 -15.90
CA LEU A 172 5.16 -14.76 -16.20
C LEU A 172 4.93 -14.04 -14.87
N ASN A 173 5.88 -13.21 -14.45
CA ASN A 173 5.64 -12.28 -13.37
C ASN A 173 4.60 -11.29 -13.90
N LEU A 174 3.32 -11.49 -13.56
CA LEU A 174 2.28 -10.47 -13.64
C LEU A 174 2.63 -9.36 -12.64
N THR A 175 3.74 -8.67 -12.87
CA THR A 175 4.07 -7.47 -12.14
C THR A 175 2.97 -6.47 -12.43
N ASN A 176 2.42 -5.91 -11.36
CA ASN A 176 1.40 -4.89 -11.44
C ASN A 176 1.91 -3.74 -12.35
N ARG A 177 1.24 -3.53 -13.49
CA ARG A 177 1.58 -2.51 -14.50
C ARG A 177 1.75 -1.13 -13.86
N ASP A 178 1.01 -0.87 -12.80
CA ASP A 178 1.02 0.43 -12.11
C ASP A 178 2.30 0.65 -11.30
N LEU A 179 2.86 -0.41 -10.71
CA LEU A 179 4.18 -0.34 -10.08
C LEU A 179 5.27 -0.04 -11.12
N GLN A 180 5.19 -0.66 -12.30
CA GLN A 180 6.15 -0.38 -13.39
C GLN A 180 6.02 1.05 -13.89
N ASN A 181 4.81 1.55 -14.10
CA ASN A 181 4.57 2.94 -14.51
C ASN A 181 5.15 3.91 -13.47
N ALA A 182 4.86 3.70 -12.19
CA ALA A 182 5.40 4.50 -11.10
C ALA A 182 6.93 4.49 -11.09
N LEU A 183 7.54 3.32 -11.29
CA LEU A 183 8.99 3.14 -11.35
C LEU A 183 9.62 3.98 -12.47
N VAL A 184 9.06 3.94 -13.68
CA VAL A 184 9.55 4.71 -14.84
C VAL A 184 9.53 6.21 -14.54
N TYR A 185 8.45 6.73 -13.96
CA TYR A 185 8.36 8.14 -13.59
C TYR A 185 9.36 8.56 -12.51
N LEU A 186 9.58 7.71 -11.51
CA LEU A 186 10.58 7.96 -10.46
C LEU A 186 12.00 7.92 -11.01
N GLN A 187 12.33 6.93 -11.85
CA GLN A 187 13.64 6.82 -12.52
C GLN A 187 13.94 8.01 -13.41
N ASN A 188 12.95 8.46 -14.20
CA ASN A 188 13.09 9.66 -15.02
C ASN A 188 13.39 10.90 -14.17
N THR A 189 12.73 11.05 -13.01
CA THR A 189 13.02 12.15 -12.08
C THR A 189 14.43 12.04 -11.49
N LEU A 190 14.80 10.87 -10.96
CA LEU A 190 16.12 10.63 -10.37
C LEU A 190 17.25 10.82 -11.38
N SER A 191 17.06 10.43 -12.64
CA SER A 191 18.07 10.60 -13.70
C SER A 191 18.39 12.08 -13.97
N ARG A 192 17.43 12.98 -13.78
CA ARG A 192 17.60 14.43 -13.95
C ARG A 192 18.24 15.11 -12.74
N LEU A 193 18.15 14.48 -11.57
CA LEU A 193 18.81 14.96 -10.34
C LEU A 193 20.27 14.49 -10.25
N ARG A 194 20.71 13.63 -11.16
CA ARG A 194 22.13 13.28 -11.27
C ARG A 194 22.91 14.49 -11.75
N MET A 195 23.99 14.78 -11.05
CA MET A 195 24.98 15.79 -11.40
C MET A 195 25.73 15.38 -12.68
N GLU A 196 26.49 16.32 -13.26
CA GLU A 196 27.33 16.06 -14.44
C GLU A 196 28.33 14.91 -14.23
N ASP A 197 28.77 14.69 -12.98
CA ASP A 197 29.65 13.57 -12.60
C ASP A 197 28.89 12.22 -12.42
N GLY A 198 27.59 12.21 -12.74
CA GLY A 198 26.70 11.07 -12.60
C GLY A 198 26.23 10.79 -11.17
N LYS A 199 26.67 11.56 -10.17
CA LYS A 199 26.31 11.31 -8.76
C LYS A 199 25.03 12.01 -8.38
N LEU A 200 24.27 11.35 -7.51
CA LEU A 200 23.11 11.94 -6.85
C LEU A 200 23.60 12.80 -5.68
N ARG A 201 23.12 14.05 -5.59
CA ARG A 201 23.31 14.86 -4.39
C ARG A 201 22.47 14.25 -3.25
N PRO A 202 23.03 13.98 -2.07
CA PRO A 202 22.26 13.45 -0.94
C PRO A 202 21.46 14.58 -0.25
N ASP A 203 20.72 15.36 -1.02
CA ASP A 203 19.79 16.33 -0.47
C ASP A 203 18.49 15.63 -0.05
N LYS A 204 17.73 16.27 0.84
CA LYS A 204 16.49 15.69 1.38
C LYS A 204 15.53 15.23 0.28
N VAL A 205 15.39 16.02 -0.78
CA VAL A 205 14.49 15.72 -1.92
C VAL A 205 14.92 14.45 -2.64
N THR A 206 16.22 14.27 -2.89
CA THR A 206 16.74 13.06 -3.53
C THR A 206 16.59 11.85 -2.62
N LEU A 207 16.87 11.99 -1.32
CA LEU A 207 16.69 10.89 -0.36
C LEU A 207 15.23 10.45 -0.27
N ASP A 208 14.27 11.39 -0.25
CA ASP A 208 12.84 11.06 -0.23
C ASP A 208 12.40 10.36 -1.54
N LEU A 209 12.94 10.77 -2.71
CA LEU A 209 12.68 10.08 -3.98
C LEU A 209 13.27 8.68 -4.04
N LEU A 210 14.49 8.51 -3.53
CA LEU A 210 15.12 7.19 -3.41
C LEU A 210 14.29 6.29 -2.51
N GLU A 211 13.75 6.80 -1.40
CA GLU A 211 12.91 6.02 -0.49
C GLU A 211 11.63 5.53 -1.20
N ARG A 212 11.00 6.39 -2.00
CA ARG A 212 9.84 6.03 -2.82
C ARG A 212 10.21 5.01 -3.90
N HIS A 213 11.33 5.21 -4.59
CA HIS A 213 11.81 4.30 -5.62
C HIS A 213 12.11 2.90 -5.04
N ALA A 214 12.83 2.84 -3.92
CA ALA A 214 13.13 1.62 -3.19
C ALA A 214 11.84 0.90 -2.76
N SER A 215 10.88 1.62 -2.17
CA SER A 215 9.58 1.06 -1.76
C SER A 215 8.78 0.45 -2.93
N VAL A 216 8.78 1.11 -4.10
CA VAL A 216 8.14 0.55 -5.30
C VAL A 216 8.86 -0.72 -5.76
N LEU A 217 10.19 -0.74 -5.74
CA LEU A 217 11.00 -1.92 -6.06
C LEU A 217 10.75 -3.08 -5.07
N GLU A 218 10.60 -2.80 -3.77
CA GLU A 218 10.23 -3.82 -2.76
C GLU A 218 8.90 -4.50 -3.09
N ARG A 219 7.91 -3.70 -3.54
CA ARG A 219 6.56 -4.16 -3.93
C ARG A 219 6.57 -4.94 -5.24
N ILE A 220 7.49 -4.64 -6.16
CA ILE A 220 7.70 -5.46 -7.37
C ILE A 220 8.20 -6.85 -6.99
N GLY A 221 9.05 -6.95 -5.96
CA GLY A 221 9.39 -8.23 -5.31
C GLY A 221 10.31 -9.16 -6.09
N THR A 222 10.67 -8.84 -7.34
CA THR A 222 11.66 -9.63 -8.11
C THR A 222 13.06 -9.48 -7.50
N ARG A 223 13.90 -10.52 -7.59
CA ARG A 223 15.27 -10.49 -7.03
C ARG A 223 16.07 -9.29 -7.50
N ALA A 224 16.02 -8.98 -8.80
CA ALA A 224 16.70 -7.81 -9.37
C ALA A 224 16.17 -6.48 -8.82
N ALA A 225 14.85 -6.36 -8.62
CA ALA A 225 14.27 -5.18 -8.00
C ALA A 225 14.70 -5.04 -6.53
N LEU A 226 14.76 -6.14 -5.78
CA LEU A 226 15.21 -6.13 -4.38
C LEU A 226 16.68 -5.73 -4.22
N VAL A 227 17.56 -6.16 -5.12
CA VAL A 227 18.96 -5.70 -5.13
C VAL A 227 19.03 -4.18 -5.31
N ARG A 228 18.30 -3.63 -6.28
CA ARG A 228 18.24 -2.18 -6.51
C ARG A 228 17.60 -1.42 -5.33
N ALA A 229 16.56 -1.99 -4.72
CA ALA A 229 15.96 -1.39 -3.53
C ALA A 229 16.97 -1.33 -2.37
N MET A 230 17.78 -2.38 -2.20
CA MET A 230 18.84 -2.42 -1.20
C MET A 230 19.91 -1.36 -1.47
N GLU A 231 20.31 -1.18 -2.73
CA GLU A 231 21.26 -0.13 -3.13
C GLU A 231 20.75 1.27 -2.75
N ASP A 232 19.49 1.58 -3.06
CA ASP A 232 18.87 2.85 -2.69
C ASP A 232 18.79 3.04 -1.17
N TYR A 233 18.39 2.00 -0.42
CA TYR A 233 18.33 2.08 1.04
C TYR A 233 19.69 2.25 1.71
N VAL A 234 20.77 1.69 1.16
CA VAL A 234 22.13 1.96 1.65
C VAL A 234 22.46 3.44 1.48
N LEU A 235 22.16 4.03 0.31
CA LEU A 235 22.38 5.45 0.07
C LEU A 235 21.56 6.33 1.02
N ILE A 236 20.29 5.96 1.29
CA ILE A 236 19.43 6.66 2.25
C ILE A 236 19.98 6.57 3.67
N HIS A 237 20.43 5.38 4.08
CA HIS A 237 21.03 5.17 5.38
C HIS A 237 22.27 6.04 5.58
N GLU A 238 23.17 6.08 4.59
CA GLU A 238 24.37 6.94 4.60
C GLU A 238 24.01 8.44 4.60
N GLY A 239 22.97 8.84 3.87
CA GLY A 239 22.54 10.23 3.75
C GLY A 239 21.78 10.79 4.96
N ARG A 240 21.36 9.94 5.92
CA ARG A 240 20.60 10.32 7.12
C ARG A 240 21.41 10.25 8.43
N ASP A 241 22.73 10.47 8.37
CA ASP A 241 23.66 10.47 9.51
C ASP A 241 23.20 11.30 10.73
N LYS A 242 22.43 12.35 10.51
CA LYS A 242 21.89 13.24 11.56
C LYS A 242 20.58 12.75 12.18
N GLU A 243 19.93 11.73 11.62
CA GLU A 243 18.61 11.24 12.00
C GLU A 243 18.70 9.76 12.44
N PRO A 244 19.23 9.46 13.64
CA PRO A 244 19.54 8.08 14.06
C PRO A 244 18.31 7.16 14.08
N LEU A 245 17.13 7.70 14.39
CA LEU A 245 15.89 6.92 14.38
C LEU A 245 15.46 6.56 12.96
N ALA A 246 15.62 7.47 12.00
CA ALA A 246 15.39 7.18 10.59
C ALA A 246 16.43 6.16 10.09
N GLN A 247 17.70 6.30 10.47
CA GLN A 247 18.72 5.31 10.15
C GLN A 247 18.39 3.93 10.72
N ALA A 248 17.91 3.83 11.96
CA ALA A 248 17.49 2.58 12.56
C ALA A 248 16.37 1.91 11.75
N GLN A 249 15.38 2.67 11.27
CA GLN A 249 14.32 2.15 10.41
C GLN A 249 14.84 1.62 9.09
N ILE A 250 15.73 2.37 8.43
CA ILE A 250 16.34 1.94 7.18
C ILE A 250 17.23 0.72 7.41
N ALA A 251 17.96 0.64 8.53
CA ALA A 251 18.74 -0.54 8.90
C ALA A 251 17.83 -1.79 9.04
N VAL A 252 16.69 -1.67 9.73
CA VAL A 252 15.74 -2.80 9.82
C VAL A 252 15.19 -3.21 8.45
N LYS A 253 14.91 -2.25 7.56
CA LYS A 253 14.52 -2.54 6.17
C LYS A 253 15.62 -3.25 5.40
N LEU A 254 16.86 -2.80 5.51
CA LEU A 254 18.04 -3.44 4.91
C LEU A 254 18.21 -4.88 5.42
N GLY A 255 17.96 -5.12 6.71
CA GLY A 255 17.95 -6.47 7.29
C GLY A 255 16.91 -7.37 6.62
N ASN A 256 15.66 -6.89 6.51
CA ASN A 256 14.59 -7.63 5.85
C ASN A 256 14.86 -7.89 4.36
N LEU A 257 15.50 -6.96 3.65
CA LEU A 257 15.86 -7.13 2.25
C LEU A 257 17.01 -8.11 2.05
N SER A 258 18.06 -8.00 2.87
CA SER A 258 19.20 -8.92 2.86
C SER A 258 18.73 -10.35 3.05
N GLU A 259 17.80 -10.55 3.99
CA GLU A 259 17.21 -11.84 4.25
C GLU A 259 16.42 -12.40 3.06
N ARG A 260 15.58 -11.57 2.42
CA ARG A 260 14.83 -11.97 1.21
C ARG A 260 15.74 -12.27 0.02
N LEU A 261 16.96 -11.73 0.01
CA LEU A 261 17.99 -12.00 -0.99
C LEU A 261 18.82 -13.26 -0.67
N GLY A 262 18.61 -13.87 0.50
CA GLY A 262 19.32 -15.05 0.96
C GLY A 262 20.64 -14.75 1.68
N ASP A 263 20.89 -13.50 2.06
CA ASP A 263 22.07 -13.07 2.82
C ASP A 263 21.69 -12.86 4.29
N GLY A 264 21.59 -13.96 5.02
CA GLY A 264 21.15 -13.95 6.42
C GLY A 264 22.16 -13.33 7.37
N ASP A 265 23.45 -13.43 7.09
CA ASP A 265 24.48 -12.83 7.96
C ASP A 265 24.47 -11.30 7.84
N ALA A 266 24.30 -10.76 6.63
CA ALA A 266 24.06 -9.32 6.46
C ALA A 266 22.75 -8.90 7.11
N ALA A 267 21.70 -9.72 7.03
CA ALA A 267 20.41 -9.43 7.66
C ALA A 267 20.55 -9.26 9.18
N LEU A 268 21.22 -10.21 9.83
CA LEU A 268 21.53 -10.20 11.26
C LEU A 268 22.28 -8.91 11.66
N ALA A 269 23.35 -8.57 10.93
CA ALA A 269 24.16 -7.40 11.21
C ALA A 269 23.33 -6.09 11.12
N TRP A 270 22.45 -5.98 10.12
CA TRP A 270 21.58 -4.81 9.95
C TRP A 270 20.52 -4.68 11.04
N TRP A 271 19.89 -5.77 11.47
CA TRP A 271 18.92 -5.72 12.58
C TRP A 271 19.60 -5.33 13.90
N ILE A 272 20.76 -5.91 14.22
CA ILE A 272 21.54 -5.55 15.42
C ILE A 272 21.92 -4.07 15.37
N ARG A 273 22.40 -3.57 14.22
CA ARG A 273 22.71 -2.15 14.04
C ARG A 273 21.49 -1.26 14.27
N GLY A 274 20.31 -1.66 13.79
CA GLY A 274 19.06 -0.96 14.04
C GLY A 274 18.70 -0.87 15.52
N ILE A 275 18.93 -1.94 16.28
CA ILE A 275 18.71 -1.97 17.75
C ILE A 275 19.69 -1.03 18.46
N LYS A 276 20.99 -1.10 18.16
CA LYS A 276 22.01 -0.22 18.76
C LYS A 276 21.72 1.26 18.53
N LEU A 277 21.31 1.63 17.31
CA LEU A 277 20.90 3.01 16.98
C LEU A 277 19.69 3.51 17.78
N ILE A 278 18.85 2.61 18.30
CA ILE A 278 17.71 2.94 19.17
C ILE A 278 18.17 3.09 20.63
N GLU A 279 19.14 2.29 21.09
CA GLU A 279 19.65 2.28 22.46
C GLU A 279 20.56 3.48 22.78
N ASP A 280 21.42 3.88 21.84
CA ASP A 280 22.48 4.88 22.04
C ASP A 280 21.99 6.29 22.40
N LYS A 281 20.68 6.56 22.38
CA LYS A 281 20.12 7.88 22.73
C LYS A 281 18.92 7.79 23.68
N PRO A 282 19.14 7.67 24.99
CA PRO A 282 18.14 8.07 25.96
C PRO A 282 17.91 9.59 25.89
N ASN A 283 16.78 9.96 25.28
CA ASN A 283 15.93 11.08 25.72
C ASN A 283 16.47 12.53 25.58
N LYS A 284 17.15 12.88 24.48
CA LYS A 284 17.11 14.26 23.97
C LYS A 284 16.22 14.30 22.73
N GLN A 285 14.92 14.15 22.95
CA GLN A 285 13.95 14.52 21.92
C GLN A 285 14.16 16.03 21.64
N PRO A 286 14.35 16.47 20.38
CA PRO A 286 14.49 17.88 20.09
C PRO A 286 13.17 18.55 20.46
N GLN A 287 13.13 19.26 21.59
CA GLN A 287 12.06 20.21 21.85
C GLN A 287 12.10 21.23 20.72
N ALA A 288 10.98 21.38 20.03
CA ALA A 288 10.84 22.28 18.90
C ALA A 288 11.08 23.73 19.34
N GLY A 289 12.30 24.24 19.14
CA GLY A 289 12.60 25.65 19.40
C GLY A 289 14.07 25.99 19.56
N ALA A 290 14.82 26.03 18.45
CA ALA A 290 15.91 26.99 18.22
C ALA A 290 16.52 26.78 16.81
N PRO A 291 16.60 27.82 15.96
CA PRO A 291 17.34 27.75 14.70
C PRO A 291 18.79 28.17 14.94
N ASP A 292 19.71 27.20 15.07
CA ASP A 292 21.14 27.51 15.00
C ASP A 292 21.73 27.06 13.66
N GLY A 293 22.32 28.05 13.00
CA GLY A 293 22.94 27.96 11.70
C GLY A 293 24.38 27.45 11.74
N SER A 294 24.83 27.08 10.54
CA SER A 294 26.22 26.90 10.11
C SER A 294 27.02 25.77 10.76
N GLY A 295 27.05 24.64 10.07
CA GLY A 295 28.09 23.61 10.20
C GLY A 295 28.33 22.94 8.85
N LEU A 296 29.24 23.51 8.06
CA LEU A 296 29.67 23.02 6.75
C LEU A 296 30.52 21.76 6.95
N SER A 297 30.04 20.60 6.49
CA SER A 297 30.74 19.30 6.61
C SER A 297 31.31 18.87 5.26
N THR A 298 32.56 18.41 5.32
CA THR A 298 33.43 17.98 4.23
C THR A 298 32.87 16.81 3.42
N VAL A 299 32.93 16.92 2.10
CA VAL A 299 32.44 15.93 1.12
C VAL A 299 33.45 14.78 0.94
N PRO A 300 33.06 13.50 1.11
CA PRO A 300 33.94 12.36 0.82
C PRO A 300 33.98 12.04 -0.70
N PRO A 301 35.08 11.46 -1.21
CA PRO A 301 35.25 11.22 -2.64
C PRO A 301 34.55 9.94 -3.15
N ALA A 302 34.13 10.05 -4.42
CA ALA A 302 33.80 9.05 -5.45
C ALA A 302 33.04 7.74 -5.09
N VAL A 303 31.89 7.54 -5.75
CA VAL A 303 31.10 6.29 -5.77
C VAL A 303 31.25 5.64 -7.16
N THR A 304 32.35 4.93 -7.36
CA THR A 304 32.44 3.84 -8.35
C THR A 304 32.97 2.63 -7.58
N GLY A 305 32.13 1.59 -7.47
CA GLY A 305 32.37 0.46 -6.58
C GLY A 305 31.25 0.20 -5.58
N LEU A 306 29.98 0.41 -5.96
CA LEU A 306 28.82 0.19 -5.08
C LEU A 306 28.81 -1.24 -4.51
N ALA A 307 29.06 -2.26 -5.32
CA ALA A 307 29.22 -3.64 -4.82
C ALA A 307 30.40 -3.80 -3.84
N SER A 308 31.48 -3.03 -4.00
CA SER A 308 32.61 -3.01 -3.07
C SER A 308 32.34 -2.18 -1.81
N LYS A 309 31.49 -1.16 -1.88
CA LYS A 309 31.03 -0.36 -0.72
C LYS A 309 29.97 -1.09 0.06
N LEU A 310 29.06 -1.79 -0.61
CA LEU A 310 28.08 -2.69 -0.02
C LEU A 310 28.81 -3.89 0.60
N ARG A 311 29.77 -4.45 -0.16
CA ARG A 311 30.99 -5.17 0.28
C ARG A 311 31.50 -4.74 1.65
N LYS A 312 32.10 -3.55 1.68
CA LYS A 312 32.79 -2.97 2.84
C LYS A 312 31.83 -2.58 3.97
N GLY A 313 30.61 -2.16 3.66
CA GLY A 313 29.58 -1.79 4.63
C GLY A 313 29.08 -3.03 5.37
N ILE A 314 28.80 -4.11 4.63
CA ILE A 314 28.50 -5.43 5.20
C ILE A 314 29.71 -5.95 5.98
N GLN A 315 30.92 -5.91 5.41
CA GLN A 315 32.14 -6.37 6.08
C GLN A 315 32.43 -5.57 7.36
N SER A 316 32.21 -4.25 7.34
CA SER A 316 32.36 -3.37 8.51
C SER A 316 31.31 -3.69 9.56
N ALA A 317 30.05 -3.85 9.17
CA ALA A 317 28.99 -4.26 10.09
C ALA A 317 29.30 -5.62 10.74
N TYR A 318 29.81 -6.58 9.93
CA TYR A 318 30.18 -7.92 10.35
C TYR A 318 31.38 -7.94 11.30
N SER A 319 32.40 -7.11 11.05
CA SER A 319 33.62 -7.07 11.87
C SER A 319 33.36 -6.57 13.30
N ASP A 320 32.30 -5.78 13.49
CA ASP A 320 31.90 -5.24 14.80
C ASP A 320 30.84 -6.10 15.53
N THR A 321 30.35 -7.19 14.93
CA THR A 321 29.33 -8.07 15.56
C THR A 321 29.90 -9.43 15.91
N SER A 322 30.45 -9.56 17.12
CA SER A 322 30.65 -10.88 17.75
C SER A 322 29.29 -11.55 17.99
N PRO A 323 29.11 -12.86 17.76
CA PRO A 323 27.89 -13.59 18.09
C PRO A 323 27.51 -13.55 19.58
N GLU A 324 28.42 -13.14 20.48
CA GLU A 324 28.09 -12.85 21.89
C GLU A 324 27.27 -11.55 22.09
N ALA A 325 27.19 -10.69 21.07
CA ALA A 325 26.39 -9.45 21.09
C ALA A 325 24.87 -9.69 21.19
N LEU A 326 24.42 -10.95 21.10
CA LEU A 326 23.02 -11.36 21.27
C LEU A 326 22.52 -11.25 22.71
N THR A 327 23.40 -10.95 23.65
CA THR A 327 23.05 -10.75 25.07
C THR A 327 22.35 -9.40 25.32
N GLU A 328 22.41 -8.45 24.36
CA GLU A 328 21.94 -7.08 24.54
C GLU A 328 20.59 -6.84 23.85
N ILE A 329 19.55 -7.60 24.24
CA ILE A 329 18.18 -7.11 23.98
C ILE A 329 17.89 -6.01 25.00
N PRO A 330 17.41 -4.82 24.57
CA PRO A 330 17.10 -3.75 25.48
C PRO A 330 16.14 -4.20 26.58
N ILE A 331 16.54 -4.02 27.83
CA ILE A 331 15.71 -4.37 29.01
C ILE A 331 14.51 -3.42 29.14
N ARG A 332 14.65 -2.19 28.62
CA ARG A 332 13.63 -1.13 28.71
C ARG A 332 13.16 -0.72 27.33
N PRO A 333 11.86 -0.47 27.15
CA PRO A 333 11.35 0.01 25.87
C PRO A 333 11.83 1.44 25.61
N PRO A 334 12.14 1.80 24.35
CA PRO A 334 12.42 3.18 23.99
C PRO A 334 11.18 4.06 24.22
N SER A 335 11.39 5.35 24.50
CA SER A 335 10.30 6.29 24.81
C SER A 335 9.48 6.71 23.58
N SER A 336 10.11 6.79 22.41
CA SER A 336 9.44 7.20 21.17
C SER A 336 8.60 6.06 20.58
N PRO A 337 7.31 6.27 20.25
CA PRO A 337 6.47 5.27 19.60
C PRO A 337 7.09 4.69 18.33
N LEU A 338 7.74 5.53 17.52
CA LEU A 338 8.41 5.10 16.29
C LEU A 338 9.58 4.16 16.59
N ALA A 339 10.37 4.46 17.62
CA ALA A 339 11.47 3.62 18.06
C ALA A 339 10.98 2.28 18.61
N GLN A 340 9.85 2.26 19.35
CA GLN A 340 9.22 1.03 19.82
C GLN A 340 8.82 0.13 18.64
N ARG A 341 8.18 0.69 17.60
CA ARG A 341 7.81 -0.05 16.39
C ARG A 341 9.03 -0.59 15.65
N THR A 342 10.09 0.21 15.50
CA THR A 342 11.33 -0.22 14.85
C THR A 342 12.03 -1.34 15.62
N LEU A 343 12.11 -1.23 16.94
CA LEU A 343 12.69 -2.26 17.80
C LEU A 343 11.93 -3.58 17.67
N VAL A 344 10.61 -3.55 17.77
CA VAL A 344 9.77 -4.76 17.66
C VAL A 344 9.88 -5.37 16.26
N ALA A 345 9.98 -4.57 15.20
CA ALA A 345 10.22 -5.06 13.85
C ALA A 345 11.59 -5.75 13.70
N ALA A 346 12.64 -5.21 14.32
CA ALA A 346 13.97 -5.83 14.35
C ALA A 346 13.95 -7.18 15.09
N LEU A 347 13.33 -7.22 16.28
CA LEU A 347 13.22 -8.44 17.10
C LEU A 347 12.43 -9.55 16.38
N LEU A 348 11.37 -9.18 15.64
CA LEU A 348 10.62 -10.13 14.82
C LEU A 348 11.48 -10.70 13.68
N GLY A 349 12.31 -9.86 13.03
CA GLY A 349 13.27 -10.30 12.02
C GLY A 349 14.31 -11.27 12.58
N LEU A 350 14.85 -10.96 13.77
CA LEU A 350 15.79 -11.83 14.47
C LEU A 350 15.17 -13.18 14.85
N SER A 351 13.96 -13.20 15.44
CA SER A 351 13.23 -14.44 15.75
C SER A 351 13.10 -15.32 14.50
N ALA A 352 12.60 -14.75 13.39
CA ALA A 352 12.43 -15.50 12.14
C ALA A 352 13.77 -16.00 11.55
N TYR A 353 14.87 -15.28 11.76
CA TYR A 353 16.21 -15.70 11.36
C TYR A 353 16.69 -16.93 12.13
N TYR A 354 16.66 -16.87 13.47
CA TYR A 354 17.10 -17.99 14.31
C TYR A 354 16.23 -19.25 14.12
N SER A 355 14.91 -19.08 14.02
CA SER A 355 13.99 -20.19 13.77
C SER A 355 14.31 -20.92 12.46
N ARG A 356 14.63 -20.20 11.38
CA ARG A 356 14.95 -20.81 10.08
C ARG A 356 16.32 -21.49 10.04
N ARG A 357 17.27 -21.05 10.86
CA ARG A 357 18.58 -21.73 11.02
C ARG A 357 18.52 -22.96 11.93
N GLY A 358 17.36 -23.23 12.56
CA GLY A 358 17.22 -24.30 13.55
C GLY A 358 17.83 -23.95 14.90
N GLU A 359 18.19 -22.68 15.14
CA GLU A 359 18.71 -22.17 16.40
C GLU A 359 17.53 -21.84 17.35
N LEU A 360 16.75 -22.88 17.66
CA LEU A 360 15.43 -22.76 18.28
C LEU A 360 15.46 -22.18 19.69
N LEU A 361 16.54 -22.40 20.46
CA LEU A 361 16.67 -21.85 21.81
C LEU A 361 16.89 -20.33 21.78
N GLN A 362 17.69 -19.85 20.82
CA GLN A 362 17.92 -18.43 20.58
C GLN A 362 16.65 -17.75 20.10
N ALA A 363 15.94 -18.35 19.14
CA ALA A 363 14.64 -17.86 18.68
C ALA A 363 13.66 -17.69 19.84
N LYS A 364 13.51 -18.74 20.67
CA LYS A 364 12.65 -18.73 21.84
C LYS A 364 13.02 -17.61 22.82
N TYR A 365 14.30 -17.46 23.14
CA TYR A 365 14.77 -16.40 24.03
C TYR A 365 14.39 -15.01 23.52
N ILE A 366 14.60 -14.75 22.23
CA ILE A 366 14.26 -13.46 21.61
C ILE A 366 12.74 -13.22 21.63
N GLU A 367 11.95 -14.24 21.35
CA GLU A 367 10.48 -14.16 21.36
C GLU A 367 9.93 -13.86 22.75
N GLU A 368 10.36 -14.60 23.78
CA GLU A 368 9.96 -14.36 25.17
C GLU A 368 10.32 -12.94 25.63
N ARG A 369 11.54 -12.49 25.31
CA ARG A 369 11.99 -11.12 25.61
C ARG A 369 11.19 -10.07 24.88
N ALA A 370 10.92 -10.26 23.59
CA ALA A 370 10.14 -9.32 22.79
C ALA A 370 8.68 -9.23 23.29
N ILE A 371 8.07 -10.37 23.63
CA ILE A 371 6.72 -10.44 24.21
C ILE A 371 6.67 -9.66 25.53
N ALA A 372 7.61 -9.92 26.45
CA ALA A 372 7.68 -9.22 27.73
C ALA A 372 7.89 -7.71 27.57
N LEU A 373 8.72 -7.32 26.59
CA LEU A 373 8.96 -5.90 26.30
C LEU A 373 7.69 -5.21 25.77
N ILE A 374 6.93 -5.86 24.90
CA ILE A 374 5.66 -5.32 24.39
C ILE A 374 4.62 -5.20 25.51
N ASP A 375 4.61 -6.12 26.48
CA ASP A 375 3.72 -6.02 27.64
C ASP A 375 3.98 -4.78 28.50
N VAL A 376 5.25 -4.36 28.60
CA VAL A 376 5.61 -3.09 29.25
C VAL A 376 5.16 -1.89 28.40
N MET A 377 5.26 -1.97 27.06
CA MET A 377 4.84 -0.90 26.15
C MET A 377 3.31 -0.73 26.07
N VAL A 378 2.55 -1.82 26.24
CA VAL A 378 1.09 -1.83 26.10
C VAL A 378 0.44 -2.44 27.36
N PRO A 379 0.35 -1.68 28.47
CA PRO A 379 -0.26 -2.18 29.69
C PRO A 379 -1.72 -2.58 29.47
N THR A 380 -2.09 -3.76 29.96
CA THR A 380 -3.48 -4.25 29.95
C THR A 380 -4.36 -3.38 30.87
N GLY A 381 -5.52 -2.93 30.40
CA GLY A 381 -6.54 -2.30 31.26
C GLY A 381 -6.61 -0.76 31.25
N THR A 382 -5.91 -0.09 30.33
CA THR A 382 -6.02 1.38 30.18
C THR A 382 -7.18 1.75 29.24
N ASP A 383 -8.35 2.00 29.85
CA ASP A 383 -9.61 2.46 29.22
C ASP A 383 -9.74 4.00 29.17
N ILE A 384 -8.63 4.73 29.04
CA ILE A 384 -8.67 6.20 29.01
C ILE A 384 -8.73 6.63 27.55
N SER A 385 -9.85 7.24 27.14
CA SER A 385 -10.09 7.94 25.85
C SER A 385 -8.81 8.22 25.05
N GLN A 386 -8.40 7.26 24.21
CA GLN A 386 -7.15 7.36 23.45
C GLN A 386 -7.36 8.11 22.15
N SER A 387 -6.34 8.84 21.73
CA SER A 387 -6.35 9.44 20.41
C SER A 387 -6.26 8.36 19.32
N PRO A 388 -6.73 8.63 18.08
CA PRO A 388 -6.64 7.65 16.99
C PRO A 388 -5.21 7.17 16.72
N GLY A 389 -4.22 8.06 16.71
CA GLY A 389 -2.81 7.75 16.52
C GLY A 389 -2.23 6.87 17.63
N GLU A 390 -2.60 7.13 18.89
CA GLU A 390 -2.25 6.30 20.05
C GLU A 390 -2.83 4.89 19.92
N THR A 391 -4.13 4.83 19.62
CA THR A 391 -4.86 3.57 19.43
C THR A 391 -4.18 2.75 18.35
N LEU A 392 -3.87 3.36 17.20
CA LEU A 392 -3.22 2.67 16.09
C LEU A 392 -1.83 2.15 16.46
N HIS A 393 -1.07 2.90 17.26
CA HIS A 393 0.25 2.47 17.77
C HIS A 393 0.13 1.24 18.66
N ARG A 394 -0.81 1.24 19.60
CA ARG A 394 -1.06 0.08 20.46
C ARG A 394 -1.50 -1.14 19.64
N LEU A 395 -2.40 -0.95 18.68
CA LEU A 395 -2.86 -2.02 17.80
C LEU A 395 -1.72 -2.60 16.95
N TYR A 396 -0.81 -1.76 16.46
CA TYR A 396 0.41 -2.21 15.78
C TYR A 396 1.26 -3.12 16.69
N LEU A 397 1.53 -2.69 17.92
CA LEU A 397 2.35 -3.46 18.87
C LEU A 397 1.66 -4.77 19.27
N LEU A 398 0.35 -4.76 19.52
CA LEU A 398 -0.43 -5.96 19.80
C LEU A 398 -0.46 -6.93 18.61
N HIS A 399 -0.54 -6.40 17.38
CA HIS A 399 -0.43 -7.24 16.18
C HIS A 399 0.96 -7.90 16.11
N ARG A 400 2.04 -7.16 16.33
CA ARG A 400 3.39 -7.76 16.36
C ARG A 400 3.54 -8.80 17.47
N LYS A 401 2.93 -8.56 18.65
CA LYS A 401 2.85 -9.55 19.72
C LYS A 401 2.15 -10.84 19.27
N SER A 402 1.04 -10.72 18.54
CA SER A 402 0.31 -11.90 18.02
C SER A 402 1.15 -12.72 17.05
N VAL A 403 1.95 -12.07 16.19
CA VAL A 403 2.88 -12.79 15.29
C VAL A 403 3.99 -13.49 16.08
N LEU A 404 4.55 -12.84 17.12
CA LEU A 404 5.54 -13.45 18.00
C LEU A 404 4.99 -14.68 18.75
N PHE A 405 3.71 -14.68 19.13
CA PHE A 405 3.08 -15.88 19.71
C PHE A 405 2.98 -17.03 18.71
N ILE A 406 2.73 -16.75 17.43
CA ILE A 406 2.77 -17.81 16.39
C ILE A 406 4.19 -18.39 16.30
N HIS A 407 5.22 -17.54 16.18
CA HIS A 407 6.60 -18.00 16.13
C HIS A 407 6.98 -18.82 17.38
N HIS A 408 6.63 -18.32 18.57
CA HIS A 408 6.89 -18.99 19.84
C HIS A 408 6.18 -20.35 19.93
N ALA A 409 4.96 -20.45 19.42
CA ALA A 409 4.22 -21.71 19.37
C ALA A 409 4.94 -22.75 18.48
N GLU A 410 5.40 -22.34 17.30
CA GLU A 410 6.13 -23.19 16.34
C GLU A 410 7.49 -23.63 16.89
N VAL A 411 8.25 -22.71 17.48
CA VAL A 411 9.56 -22.98 18.11
C VAL A 411 9.39 -23.93 19.29
N THR A 412 8.43 -23.67 20.17
CA THR A 412 8.12 -24.53 21.31
C THR A 412 7.67 -25.92 20.86
N TYR A 413 6.84 -26.00 19.81
CA TYR A 413 6.43 -27.29 19.24
C TYR A 413 7.63 -28.06 18.69
N SER A 414 8.55 -27.38 17.99
CA SER A 414 9.74 -27.98 17.38
C SER A 414 10.75 -28.47 18.43
N LEU A 415 10.98 -27.69 19.49
CA LEU A 415 11.80 -28.09 20.64
C LEU A 415 11.20 -29.32 21.34
N ARG A 416 9.88 -29.39 21.46
CA ARG A 416 9.18 -30.55 22.04
C ARG A 416 9.19 -31.77 21.16
N ALA A 417 9.12 -31.62 19.83
CA ALA A 417 9.21 -32.76 18.92
C ALA A 417 10.53 -33.55 19.10
N SER A 418 11.56 -32.87 19.61
CA SER A 418 12.85 -33.48 19.96
C SER A 418 12.83 -34.24 21.30
N SER A 419 11.86 -33.96 22.18
CA SER A 419 11.72 -34.57 23.51
C SER A 419 10.61 -35.63 23.51
N ARG A 420 10.91 -36.88 23.88
CA ARG A 420 9.91 -37.98 23.96
C ARG A 420 8.91 -37.74 25.10
N GLY A 421 7.88 -36.92 24.85
CA GLY A 421 6.81 -36.60 25.79
C GLY A 421 5.91 -35.50 25.22
N ARG A 422 4.95 -35.89 24.37
CA ARG A 422 4.21 -34.97 23.50
C ARG A 422 3.00 -34.40 24.23
N THR A 423 3.09 -33.17 24.74
CA THR A 423 1.92 -32.36 25.09
C THR A 423 1.96 -31.04 24.31
N SER A 424 1.01 -30.83 23.41
CA SER A 424 0.92 -29.64 22.54
C SER A 424 0.27 -28.42 23.24
N SER A 425 0.12 -28.47 24.57
CA SER A 425 -0.72 -27.53 25.33
C SER A 425 -0.23 -26.08 25.25
N ASP A 426 1.08 -25.85 25.36
CA ASP A 426 1.64 -24.50 25.40
C ASP A 426 1.59 -23.84 24.02
N SER A 427 2.02 -24.56 22.98
CA SER A 427 1.88 -24.09 21.59
C SER A 427 0.43 -23.77 21.25
N LEU A 428 -0.52 -24.59 21.69
CA LEU A 428 -1.94 -24.32 21.50
C LEU A 428 -2.41 -23.07 22.28
N THR A 429 -1.90 -22.85 23.49
CA THR A 429 -2.21 -21.67 24.31
C THR A 429 -1.70 -20.39 23.64
N ASP A 430 -0.49 -20.43 23.09
CA ASP A 430 0.11 -19.32 22.35
C ASP A 430 -0.69 -19.01 21.07
N LEU A 431 -1.07 -20.02 20.29
CA LEU A 431 -1.90 -19.84 19.09
C LEU A 431 -3.28 -19.28 19.42
N MET A 432 -3.92 -19.74 20.50
CA MET A 432 -5.21 -19.18 20.96
C MET A 432 -5.05 -17.71 21.40
N THR A 433 -3.93 -17.36 22.01
CA THR A 433 -3.60 -15.99 22.38
C THR A 433 -3.38 -15.12 21.14
N ALA A 434 -2.61 -15.61 20.16
CA ALA A 434 -2.37 -14.93 18.88
C ALA A 434 -3.67 -14.64 18.13
N THR A 435 -4.57 -15.63 18.08
CA THR A 435 -5.92 -15.49 17.54
C THR A 435 -6.68 -14.40 18.28
N SER A 436 -6.84 -14.52 19.61
CA SER A 436 -7.63 -13.56 20.40
C SER A 436 -7.17 -12.11 20.22
N LEU A 437 -5.87 -11.88 20.21
CA LEU A 437 -5.28 -10.56 19.94
C LEU A 437 -5.63 -10.06 18.54
N SER A 438 -5.43 -10.89 17.52
CA SER A 438 -5.68 -10.54 16.12
C SER A 438 -7.17 -10.22 15.85
N GLU A 439 -8.07 -11.03 16.40
CA GLU A 439 -9.51 -10.81 16.27
C GLU A 439 -9.93 -9.50 16.97
N ARG A 440 -9.41 -9.23 18.17
CA ARG A 440 -9.66 -7.99 18.91
C ARG A 440 -9.18 -6.77 18.12
N ILE A 441 -8.00 -6.84 17.51
CA ILE A 441 -7.46 -5.74 16.68
C ILE A 441 -8.41 -5.44 15.52
N ALA A 442 -8.86 -6.47 14.81
CA ALA A 442 -9.79 -6.31 13.69
C ALA A 442 -11.14 -5.71 14.14
N GLN A 443 -11.64 -6.09 15.32
CA GLN A 443 -12.88 -5.53 15.89
C GLN A 443 -12.73 -4.05 16.24
N VAL A 444 -11.63 -3.65 16.90
CA VAL A 444 -11.36 -2.25 17.25
C VAL A 444 -11.26 -1.38 15.99
N LEU A 445 -10.54 -1.83 14.96
CA LEU A 445 -10.38 -1.08 13.70
C LEU A 445 -11.69 -0.92 12.93
N THR A 446 -12.64 -1.85 13.08
CA THR A 446 -13.92 -1.84 12.36
C THR A 446 -15.09 -1.31 13.19
N GLY A 447 -14.86 -0.93 14.45
CA GLY A 447 -15.89 -0.36 15.34
C GLY A 447 -17.01 -1.35 15.69
N LYS A 448 -16.81 -2.63 15.38
CA LYS A 448 -17.74 -3.67 15.82
C LYS A 448 -17.49 -3.85 17.31
N SER A 449 -18.35 -3.23 18.12
CA SER A 449 -18.39 -3.41 19.56
C SER A 449 -18.18 -4.89 19.87
N SER A 450 -17.26 -5.15 20.80
CA SER A 450 -17.00 -6.45 21.39
C SER A 450 -18.20 -6.91 22.21
N GLY A 451 -19.36 -7.03 21.57
CA GLY A 451 -20.39 -8.00 21.95
C GLY A 451 -19.87 -9.41 21.69
N ILE A 452 -18.62 -9.68 22.10
CA ILE A 452 -18.03 -10.99 22.26
C ILE A 452 -18.68 -11.51 23.55
N PRO A 453 -19.68 -12.40 23.51
CA PRO A 453 -19.94 -13.27 24.66
C PRO A 453 -18.61 -13.91 25.04
N GLU A 454 -18.23 -13.83 26.31
CA GLU A 454 -16.94 -14.26 26.85
C GLU A 454 -16.44 -15.54 26.15
N SER A 455 -15.19 -15.52 25.70
CA SER A 455 -14.50 -16.51 24.86
C SER A 455 -14.59 -17.96 25.35
N SER A 456 -15.00 -18.18 26.60
CA SER A 456 -15.33 -19.49 27.17
C SER A 456 -16.59 -20.15 26.58
N SER A 457 -17.52 -19.39 26.00
CA SER A 457 -18.84 -19.91 25.58
C SER A 457 -18.89 -20.42 24.13
N TYR A 458 -17.90 -20.10 23.30
CA TYR A 458 -17.95 -20.34 21.86
C TYR A 458 -17.66 -21.77 21.42
N LEU A 459 -16.87 -22.53 22.18
CA LEU A 459 -16.58 -23.93 21.85
C LEU A 459 -17.72 -24.88 22.25
N SER A 460 -18.80 -24.39 22.88
CA SER A 460 -19.70 -25.27 23.63
C SER A 460 -21.12 -25.47 23.07
N GLN A 461 -21.63 -24.75 22.06
CA GLN A 461 -23.10 -24.79 21.84
C GLN A 461 -23.67 -24.84 20.43
N LYS A 462 -22.89 -24.82 19.33
CA LYS A 462 -23.45 -25.11 18.00
C LYS A 462 -22.74 -26.28 17.31
N PRO A 463 -23.47 -27.31 16.87
CA PRO A 463 -22.87 -28.48 16.23
C PRO A 463 -22.14 -28.10 14.94
N VAL A 464 -21.02 -28.79 14.68
CA VAL A 464 -20.10 -28.69 13.52
C VAL A 464 -20.79 -28.88 12.15
N THR A 465 -22.09 -29.13 12.13
CA THR A 465 -22.90 -29.34 10.92
C THR A 465 -23.31 -28.04 10.21
N ALA A 466 -23.08 -26.88 10.83
CA ALA A 466 -23.37 -25.59 10.21
C ALA A 466 -22.47 -25.36 8.98
N SER A 467 -23.02 -24.77 7.92
CA SER A 467 -22.25 -24.43 6.72
C SER A 467 -21.08 -23.50 7.10
N PRO A 468 -19.91 -23.53 6.42
CA PRO A 468 -18.86 -22.52 6.61
C PRO A 468 -19.37 -21.07 6.58
N ARG A 469 -20.49 -20.84 5.89
CA ARG A 469 -21.17 -19.56 5.79
C ARG A 469 -21.87 -19.10 7.07
N ASP A 470 -22.16 -20.03 7.97
CA ASP A 470 -22.90 -19.87 9.24
C ASP A 470 -21.97 -19.75 10.45
N LEU A 471 -20.68 -20.08 10.28
CA LEU A 471 -19.65 -19.80 11.29
C LEU A 471 -19.44 -18.28 11.41
N VAL A 472 -18.95 -17.87 12.59
CA VAL A 472 -18.68 -16.46 12.92
C VAL A 472 -17.91 -15.81 11.77
N ARG A 473 -18.61 -15.02 10.95
CA ARG A 473 -17.94 -14.28 9.88
C ARG A 473 -17.08 -13.23 10.56
N PRO A 474 -15.80 -13.11 10.18
CA PRO A 474 -15.03 -11.96 10.61
C PRO A 474 -15.76 -10.68 10.21
N PRO A 475 -15.42 -9.53 10.82
CA PRO A 475 -15.88 -8.24 10.34
C PRO A 475 -15.77 -8.20 8.81
N ALA A 476 -16.93 -8.16 8.14
CA ALA A 476 -17.06 -8.38 6.69
C ALA A 476 -15.93 -7.70 5.92
N ALA A 477 -15.44 -8.31 4.86
CA ALA A 477 -14.35 -7.75 4.05
C ALA A 477 -14.64 -6.32 3.55
N LYS A 478 -15.91 -5.93 3.45
CA LYS A 478 -16.40 -4.56 3.21
C LYS A 478 -16.78 -3.82 4.50
N GLY A 479 -15.96 -3.92 5.54
CA GLY A 479 -16.09 -3.13 6.75
C GLY A 479 -15.30 -1.86 6.57
N ASP A 480 -15.99 -0.73 6.48
CA ASP A 480 -15.35 0.58 6.58
C ASP A 480 -14.59 0.63 7.91
N LEU A 481 -13.35 1.12 7.88
CA LEU A 481 -12.64 1.46 9.11
C LEU A 481 -13.53 2.38 9.95
N THR A 482 -13.35 2.39 11.27
CA THR A 482 -14.02 3.41 12.09
C THR A 482 -13.77 4.80 11.50
N SER A 483 -14.77 5.67 11.62
CA SER A 483 -14.71 7.04 11.06
C SER A 483 -13.43 7.78 11.46
N ASN A 484 -12.89 7.50 12.65
CA ASN A 484 -11.66 8.11 13.16
C ASN A 484 -10.43 7.77 12.31
N PHE A 485 -10.31 6.53 11.84
CA PHE A 485 -9.21 6.12 10.96
C PHE A 485 -9.49 6.44 9.49
N GLU A 486 -10.74 6.30 9.04
CA GLU A 486 -11.09 6.53 7.62
C GLU A 486 -10.96 8.01 7.23
N GLN A 487 -11.23 8.94 8.15
CA GLN A 487 -11.13 10.38 7.89
C GLN A 487 -9.68 10.89 7.90
N SER A 488 -8.76 10.23 8.62
CA SER A 488 -7.35 10.64 8.68
C SER A 488 -6.56 10.07 7.51
N ALA A 489 -6.13 10.94 6.60
CA ALA A 489 -5.31 10.54 5.44
C ALA A 489 -3.97 9.89 5.85
N ALA A 490 -3.41 10.27 7.01
CA ALA A 490 -2.16 9.73 7.53
C ALA A 490 -2.36 8.35 8.18
N LEU A 491 -3.44 8.15 8.93
CA LEU A 491 -3.68 6.91 9.67
C LEU A 491 -4.35 5.82 8.82
N ARG A 492 -5.18 6.20 7.84
CA ARG A 492 -5.97 5.27 7.03
C ARG A 492 -5.16 4.16 6.37
N PRO A 493 -4.05 4.43 5.64
CA PRO A 493 -3.30 3.36 4.96
C PRO A 493 -2.76 2.34 5.95
N THR A 494 -2.19 2.82 7.05
CA THR A 494 -1.65 1.98 8.13
C THR A 494 -2.76 1.17 8.81
N ALA A 495 -3.91 1.78 9.10
CA ALA A 495 -5.05 1.09 9.69
C ALA A 495 -5.59 -0.02 8.78
N LYS A 496 -5.68 0.21 7.46
CA LYS A 496 -6.03 -0.83 6.49
C LYS A 496 -5.00 -1.95 6.47
N GLY A 497 -3.71 -1.61 6.47
CA GLY A 497 -2.61 -2.58 6.53
C GLY A 497 -2.68 -3.46 7.78
N ILE A 498 -2.83 -2.87 8.97
CA ILE A 498 -2.95 -3.61 10.23
C ILE A 498 -4.22 -4.47 10.24
N LEU A 499 -5.35 -3.96 9.74
CA LEU A 499 -6.59 -4.74 9.65
C LEU A 499 -6.40 -5.99 8.78
N ARG A 500 -5.78 -5.83 7.61
CA ARG A 500 -5.45 -6.95 6.73
C ARG A 500 -4.50 -7.93 7.43
N ASP A 501 -3.40 -7.45 7.98
CA ASP A 501 -2.37 -8.30 8.57
C ASP A 501 -2.91 -9.03 9.81
N ALA A 502 -3.76 -8.40 10.61
CA ALA A 502 -4.46 -9.04 11.73
C ALA A 502 -5.41 -10.15 11.25
N LYS A 503 -6.17 -9.95 10.18
CA LYS A 503 -7.01 -11.00 9.59
C LYS A 503 -6.20 -12.21 9.13
N LEU A 504 -5.08 -11.96 8.45
CA LEU A 504 -4.16 -13.01 8.00
C LEU A 504 -3.54 -13.76 9.18
N THR A 505 -3.14 -13.04 10.23
CA THR A 505 -2.56 -13.64 11.44
C THR A 505 -3.58 -14.49 12.19
N ALA A 506 -4.83 -14.04 12.30
CA ALA A 506 -5.92 -14.84 12.86
C ALA A 506 -6.18 -16.11 12.04
N ALA A 507 -6.18 -16.00 10.71
CA ALA A 507 -6.36 -17.16 9.83
C ALA A 507 -5.23 -18.18 10.01
N GLU A 508 -3.97 -17.73 10.06
CA GLU A 508 -2.80 -18.59 10.27
C GLU A 508 -2.83 -19.26 11.64
N ALA A 509 -3.13 -18.52 12.71
CA ALA A 509 -3.18 -19.06 14.06
C ALA A 509 -4.29 -20.11 14.22
N TRP A 510 -5.46 -19.88 13.62
CA TRP A 510 -6.54 -20.88 13.57
C TRP A 510 -6.13 -22.12 12.76
N ASP A 511 -5.47 -21.95 11.62
CA ASP A 511 -5.00 -23.05 10.79
C ASP A 511 -4.00 -23.95 11.54
N LEU A 512 -2.98 -23.35 12.15
CA LEU A 512 -1.99 -24.06 12.96
C LEU A 512 -2.64 -24.75 14.18
N SER A 513 -3.62 -24.12 14.83
CA SER A 513 -4.39 -24.74 15.91
C SER A 513 -5.12 -25.98 15.43
N GLY A 514 -5.71 -25.92 14.23
CA GLY A 514 -6.37 -27.04 13.58
C GLY A 514 -5.41 -28.21 13.31
N VAL A 515 -4.17 -27.91 12.91
CA VAL A 515 -3.11 -28.92 12.75
C VAL A 515 -2.77 -29.59 14.07
N LEU A 516 -2.63 -28.83 15.17
CA LEU A 516 -2.32 -29.41 16.49
C LEU A 516 -3.44 -30.29 17.05
N TYR A 517 -4.71 -29.87 16.88
CA TYR A 517 -5.86 -30.69 17.29
C TYR A 517 -6.02 -31.97 16.46
N ARG A 518 -5.53 -31.98 15.22
CA ARG A 518 -5.63 -33.15 14.34
C ARG A 518 -4.89 -34.37 14.90
N ASP A 519 -3.83 -34.13 15.66
CA ASP A 519 -3.00 -35.17 16.26
C ASP A 519 -3.56 -35.65 17.62
N ASP A 520 -4.55 -34.95 18.16
CA ASP A 520 -5.26 -35.31 19.39
C ASP A 520 -6.37 -36.33 19.09
N LYS A 521 -6.52 -37.36 19.94
CA LYS A 521 -7.47 -38.48 19.72
C LYS A 521 -8.92 -37.99 19.63
N ASP A 522 -9.25 -37.00 20.46
CA ASP A 522 -10.57 -36.40 20.59
C ASP A 522 -10.65 -35.00 19.94
N GLY A 523 -9.65 -34.66 19.10
CA GLY A 523 -9.50 -33.33 18.52
C GLY A 523 -10.07 -33.15 17.11
N LYS A 524 -10.73 -34.14 16.53
CA LYS A 524 -11.21 -34.09 15.13
C LYS A 524 -12.21 -32.96 14.90
N GLU A 525 -13.18 -32.81 15.79
CA GLU A 525 -14.21 -31.78 15.75
C GLU A 525 -13.58 -30.39 15.91
N LYS A 526 -12.68 -30.24 16.90
CA LYS A 526 -11.95 -28.99 17.15
C LYS A 526 -11.06 -28.60 15.97
N SER A 527 -10.42 -29.58 15.34
CA SER A 527 -9.59 -29.38 14.15
C SER A 527 -10.42 -28.85 12.98
N ALA A 528 -11.58 -29.47 12.70
CA ALA A 528 -12.50 -29.01 11.66
C ALA A 528 -13.03 -27.60 11.95
N GLU A 529 -13.39 -27.29 13.20
CA GLU A 529 -13.82 -25.96 13.61
C GLU A 529 -12.72 -24.91 13.38
N CYS A 530 -11.48 -25.21 13.78
CA CYS A 530 -10.35 -24.31 13.62
C CYS A 530 -10.10 -23.97 12.14
N PHE A 531 -10.04 -24.96 11.25
CA PHE A 531 -9.87 -24.69 9.81
C PHE A 531 -11.02 -23.89 9.21
N ALA A 532 -12.24 -24.12 9.69
CA ALA A 532 -13.41 -23.40 9.22
C ALA A 532 -13.39 -21.92 9.66
N ARG A 533 -12.95 -21.64 10.89
CA ARG A 533 -12.68 -20.26 11.35
C ARG A 533 -11.55 -19.61 10.58
N ALA A 534 -10.46 -20.33 10.33
CA ALA A 534 -9.35 -19.86 9.52
C ALA A 534 -9.82 -19.42 8.13
N LEU A 535 -10.65 -20.23 7.45
CA LEU A 535 -11.27 -19.86 6.17
C LEU A 535 -12.14 -18.62 6.28
N GLY A 536 -12.92 -18.51 7.36
CA GLY A 536 -13.70 -17.33 7.66
C GLY A 536 -12.83 -16.07 7.64
N TRP A 537 -11.73 -16.08 8.40
CA TRP A 537 -10.78 -14.97 8.53
C TRP A 537 -9.95 -14.70 7.26
N ALA A 538 -9.61 -15.73 6.49
CA ALA A 538 -8.88 -15.61 5.23
C ALA A 538 -9.70 -14.87 4.14
N GLY A 539 -11.04 -14.90 4.24
CA GLY A 539 -11.95 -14.23 3.31
C GLY A 539 -12.17 -15.02 2.02
N GLU A 540 -12.72 -14.36 0.99
CA GLU A 540 -12.96 -14.98 -0.32
C GLU A 540 -11.69 -14.93 -1.18
N PRO A 541 -11.38 -16.00 -1.94
CA PRO A 541 -10.25 -16.02 -2.85
C PRO A 541 -10.51 -15.03 -4.00
N GLY A 542 -9.47 -14.30 -4.41
CA GLY A 542 -9.52 -13.50 -5.64
C GLY A 542 -10.21 -12.13 -5.53
N LEU A 543 -10.63 -11.67 -4.34
CA LEU A 543 -10.94 -10.25 -4.12
C LEU A 543 -9.64 -9.43 -4.17
N SER A 544 -9.24 -9.11 -5.39
CA SER A 544 -8.20 -8.17 -5.85
C SER A 544 -7.12 -7.77 -4.84
N GLY A 545 -6.04 -8.56 -4.77
CA GLY A 545 -4.64 -8.10 -4.73
C GLY A 545 -4.12 -7.21 -3.60
N GLN A 546 -4.93 -6.69 -2.69
CA GLN A 546 -4.45 -5.79 -1.62
C GLN A 546 -4.78 -6.27 -0.21
N ASP A 547 -5.88 -7.01 0.00
CA ASP A 547 -6.45 -7.22 1.34
C ASP A 547 -6.68 -8.69 1.74
N GLY A 548 -6.23 -9.67 0.93
CA GLY A 548 -6.53 -11.10 1.15
C GLY A 548 -5.32 -12.02 1.13
N MET A 549 -5.51 -13.23 1.65
CA MET A 549 -4.54 -14.34 1.57
C MET A 549 -4.23 -14.66 0.10
N SER A 550 -3.01 -15.10 -0.19
CA SER A 550 -2.66 -15.59 -1.53
C SER A 550 -3.60 -16.73 -1.96
N LEU A 551 -3.89 -16.85 -3.27
CA LEU A 551 -4.76 -17.90 -3.79
C LEU A 551 -4.25 -19.29 -3.37
N THR A 552 -2.94 -19.52 -3.47
CA THR A 552 -2.29 -20.77 -3.06
C THR A 552 -2.43 -21.05 -1.56
N GLY A 553 -2.30 -20.02 -0.72
CA GLY A 553 -2.51 -20.16 0.72
C GLY A 553 -3.96 -20.51 1.04
N TRP A 554 -4.89 -19.83 0.38
CA TRP A 554 -6.32 -20.07 0.55
C TRP A 554 -6.74 -21.48 0.10
N GLU A 555 -6.23 -21.96 -1.05
CA GLU A 555 -6.48 -23.32 -1.55
C GLU A 555 -5.94 -24.40 -0.60
N GLY A 556 -4.73 -24.18 -0.04
CA GLY A 556 -4.16 -25.07 0.97
C GLY A 556 -5.01 -25.16 2.22
N LEU A 557 -5.52 -24.01 2.68
CA LEU A 557 -6.42 -23.93 3.83
C LEU A 557 -7.77 -24.62 3.56
N TRP A 558 -8.35 -24.39 2.37
CA TRP A 558 -9.59 -25.03 1.94
C TRP A 558 -9.46 -26.56 1.90
N LYS A 559 -8.35 -27.06 1.35
CA LYS A 559 -8.06 -28.49 1.32
C LYS A 559 -8.02 -29.09 2.74
N ARG A 560 -7.29 -28.47 3.67
CA ARG A 560 -7.21 -28.94 5.07
C ARG A 560 -8.57 -28.96 5.76
N TYR A 561 -9.39 -27.93 5.52
CA TYR A 561 -10.76 -27.89 6.02
C TYR A 561 -11.61 -29.06 5.52
N VAL A 562 -11.60 -29.32 4.20
CA VAL A 562 -12.36 -30.43 3.61
C VAL A 562 -11.94 -31.77 4.21
N GLU A 563 -10.63 -32.02 4.30
CA GLU A 563 -10.08 -33.24 4.90
C GLU A 563 -10.49 -33.41 6.38
N ALA A 564 -10.44 -32.34 7.17
CA ALA A 564 -10.83 -32.38 8.57
C ALA A 564 -12.34 -32.66 8.75
N ARG A 565 -13.18 -32.03 7.91
CA ARG A 565 -14.62 -32.24 7.92
C ARG A 565 -15.00 -33.68 7.57
N GLU A 566 -14.34 -34.28 6.58
CA GLU A 566 -14.58 -35.68 6.19
C GLU A 566 -14.26 -36.66 7.31
N ARG A 567 -13.25 -36.36 8.15
CA ARG A 567 -12.87 -37.20 9.30
C ARG A 567 -13.85 -37.16 10.47
N VAL A 568 -14.60 -36.08 10.63
CA VAL A 568 -15.68 -35.97 11.62
C VAL A 568 -16.87 -36.85 11.23
N GLY A 569 -17.09 -37.04 9.92
CA GLY A 569 -18.21 -37.81 9.38
C GLY A 569 -19.55 -37.05 9.48
N PRO A 570 -20.62 -37.60 8.90
CA PRO A 570 -21.95 -37.03 9.07
C PRO A 570 -22.38 -37.09 10.54
N PRO A 571 -23.21 -36.15 11.02
CA PRO A 571 -23.79 -36.25 12.35
C PRO A 571 -24.51 -37.59 12.48
N LYS A 572 -24.23 -38.34 13.55
CA LYS A 572 -24.98 -39.56 13.85
C LYS A 572 -26.45 -39.16 14.02
N GLN A 573 -27.33 -39.75 13.22
CA GLN A 573 -28.77 -39.57 13.40
C GLN A 573 -29.13 -40.20 14.75
N SER A 574 -29.43 -39.35 15.73
CA SER A 574 -29.81 -39.73 17.09
C SER A 574 -31.26 -40.16 17.17
#